data_AF-A0A0D1KX92-F1
#
_entry.id   AF-A0A0D1KX92-F1
#
_cell.length_a   1.000
_cell.length_b   1.000
_cell.length_c   1.000
_cell.angle_alpha   90.00
_cell.angle_beta   90.00
_cell.angle_gamma   90.00
#
_symmetry.space_group_name_H-M   'P 1'
#
loop_
_entity.id
_entity.type
_entity.pdbx_description
1 polymer ?
#
loop_
_entity_poly.entity_id
_entity_poly.type
_entity_poly.pdbx_seq_one_letter_code
_entity_poly.pdbx_strand_id
1 'polypeptide(L)'
;MFKHTKMLQHPAKPDRPDPLFAKKMQEILGGQFGEISVAMQYLFQGWNTRGNEKYKDLLMDTATEELGHVEMIATMIARLLEDAPLDQQEKAAEDPVIGSILGGMNPHHAIVSGLGAMPESSTGVPWSGGYIVASGNLLADFRANLNAESQGVCRSHACLK
;
A
#
# COMPACT_ATOMS: atom_id res chain seq x y z
N MET A 1 -0.45 -18.06 13.16
CA MET A 1 -1.35 -17.31 14.07
C MET A 1 -0.76 -15.91 14.21
N PHE A 2 -1.56 -14.86 14.04
CA PHE A 2 -1.13 -13.47 14.19
C PHE A 2 -1.65 -12.87 15.50
N LYS A 3 -0.97 -11.85 16.00
CA LYS A 3 -1.45 -10.96 17.07
C LYS A 3 -1.35 -9.53 16.56
N HIS A 4 -2.29 -8.68 16.95
CA HIS A 4 -2.31 -7.27 16.58
C HIS A 4 -2.09 -6.39 17.82
N THR A 5 -1.37 -5.29 17.63
CA THR A 5 -1.22 -4.22 18.62
C THR A 5 -1.72 -2.93 17.99
N LYS A 6 -2.33 -2.03 18.80
CA LYS A 6 -2.80 -0.73 18.30
C LYS A 6 -1.67 0.24 17.97
N MET A 7 -0.45 -0.07 18.38
CA MET A 7 0.71 0.76 18.11
C MET A 7 1.21 0.49 16.70
N LEU A 8 1.28 1.54 15.88
CA LEU A 8 1.97 1.49 14.59
C LEU A 8 3.46 1.23 14.80
N GLN A 9 4.09 0.52 13.87
CA GLN A 9 5.54 0.25 13.90
C GLN A 9 6.36 1.54 13.90
N HIS A 10 5.91 2.56 13.17
CA HIS A 10 6.45 3.93 13.22
C HIS A 10 5.32 4.96 13.06
N PRO A 11 5.44 6.19 13.62
CA PRO A 11 4.47 7.25 13.41
C PRO A 11 4.19 7.50 11.91
N ALA A 12 2.90 7.45 11.54
CA ALA A 12 2.41 7.70 10.19
C ALA A 12 1.38 8.85 10.19
N LYS A 13 1.80 10.06 10.55
CA LYS A 13 0.94 11.25 10.64
C LYS A 13 1.42 12.34 9.66
N PRO A 14 0.56 12.89 8.80
CA PRO A 14 0.92 14.00 7.93
C PRO A 14 0.87 15.34 8.69
N ASP A 15 1.58 16.34 8.18
CA ASP A 15 1.54 17.71 8.73
C ASP A 15 0.23 18.45 8.42
N ARG A 16 -0.38 18.12 7.26
CA ARG A 16 -1.64 18.69 6.78
C ARG A 16 -2.36 17.71 5.83
N PRO A 17 -3.67 17.87 5.59
CA PRO A 17 -4.38 17.13 4.55
C PRO A 17 -3.78 17.36 3.16
N ASP A 18 -3.74 16.30 2.35
CA ASP A 18 -3.26 16.33 0.96
C ASP A 18 -3.83 15.15 0.14
N PRO A 19 -5.01 15.31 -0.49
CA PRO A 19 -5.67 14.26 -1.26
C PRO A 19 -4.89 13.81 -2.50
N LEU A 20 -4.05 14.68 -3.07
CA LEU A 20 -3.19 14.34 -4.20
C LEU A 20 -2.08 13.39 -3.75
N PHE A 21 -1.46 13.69 -2.61
CA PHE A 21 -0.46 12.81 -2.03
C PHE A 21 -1.09 11.48 -1.58
N ALA A 22 -2.29 11.49 -1.01
CA ALA A 22 -3.05 10.27 -0.70
C ALA A 22 -3.24 9.37 -1.93
N LYS A 23 -3.58 9.96 -3.08
CA LYS A 23 -3.66 9.23 -4.36
C LYS A 23 -2.32 8.65 -4.80
N LYS A 24 -1.21 9.38 -4.68
CA LYS A 24 0.12 8.84 -5.00
C LYS A 24 0.49 7.67 -4.06
N MET A 25 0.19 7.80 -2.77
CA MET A 25 0.46 6.78 -1.74
C MET A 25 -0.28 5.46 -1.99
N GLN A 26 -1.41 5.46 -2.71
CA GLN A 26 -2.05 4.22 -3.17
C GLN A 26 -1.12 3.35 -4.03
N GLU A 27 -0.18 3.94 -4.78
CA GLU A 27 0.80 3.15 -5.54
C GLU A 27 1.75 2.37 -4.63
N ILE A 28 2.09 2.94 -3.48
CA ILE A 28 2.95 2.30 -2.48
C ILE A 28 2.14 1.26 -1.69
N LEU A 29 0.83 1.44 -1.54
CA LEU A 29 -0.03 0.44 -0.89
C LEU A 29 -0.38 -0.73 -1.81
N GLY A 30 -1.16 -0.46 -2.86
CA GLY A 30 -1.83 -1.45 -3.71
C GLY A 30 -1.31 -1.55 -5.14
N GLY A 31 -0.25 -0.82 -5.48
CA GLY A 31 0.43 -0.95 -6.78
C GLY A 31 1.12 -2.31 -6.95
N GLN A 32 1.64 -2.57 -8.16
CA GLN A 32 2.26 -3.86 -8.53
C GLN A 32 3.33 -4.32 -7.52
N PHE A 33 4.10 -3.37 -7.01
CA PHE A 33 5.18 -3.60 -6.07
C PHE A 33 4.95 -2.76 -4.80
N GLY A 34 3.68 -2.56 -4.44
CA GLY A 34 3.31 -1.94 -3.17
C GLY A 34 3.40 -2.94 -2.02
N GLU A 35 3.25 -2.45 -0.79
CA GLU A 35 3.44 -3.26 0.43
C GLU A 35 2.45 -4.43 0.52
N ILE A 36 1.26 -4.33 -0.08
CA ILE A 36 0.35 -5.49 -0.16
C ILE A 36 0.99 -6.61 -1.00
N SER A 37 1.62 -6.29 -2.14
CA SER A 37 2.31 -7.29 -2.96
C SER A 37 3.48 -7.92 -2.21
N VAL A 38 4.29 -7.09 -1.55
CA VAL A 38 5.50 -7.53 -0.85
C VAL A 38 5.12 -8.41 0.35
N ALA A 39 4.16 -7.98 1.18
CA ALA A 39 3.63 -8.76 2.29
C ALA A 39 3.09 -10.13 1.83
N MET A 40 2.23 -10.13 0.80
CA MET A 40 1.65 -11.38 0.30
C MET A 40 2.72 -12.30 -0.31
N GLN A 41 3.68 -11.74 -1.04
CA GLN A 41 4.77 -12.50 -1.62
C GLN A 41 5.59 -13.24 -0.54
N TYR A 42 6.04 -12.52 0.49
CA TYR A 42 6.81 -13.14 1.57
C TYR A 42 5.99 -14.15 2.38
N LEU A 43 4.71 -13.87 2.67
CA LEU A 43 3.82 -14.82 3.36
C LEU A 43 3.71 -16.13 2.59
N PHE A 44 3.39 -16.08 1.29
CA PHE A 44 3.23 -17.29 0.49
C PHE A 44 4.55 -18.05 0.29
N GLN A 45 5.68 -17.35 0.14
CA GLN A 45 7.00 -17.99 0.10
C GLN A 45 7.35 -18.67 1.43
N GLY A 46 7.13 -17.99 2.56
CA GLY A 46 7.39 -18.51 3.90
C GLY A 46 6.52 -19.75 4.21
N TRP A 47 5.22 -19.69 3.90
CA TRP A 47 4.32 -20.83 4.05
C TRP A 47 4.66 -22.00 3.13
N ASN A 48 5.19 -21.75 1.94
CA ASN A 48 5.56 -22.80 0.98
C ASN A 48 6.96 -23.39 1.21
N THR A 49 7.83 -22.72 1.98
CA THR A 49 9.19 -23.21 2.24
C THR A 49 9.17 -24.53 3.02
N ARG A 50 10.06 -25.47 2.63
CA ARG A 50 10.22 -26.80 3.25
C ARG A 50 11.69 -27.07 3.56
N GLY A 51 11.97 -27.65 4.72
CA GLY A 51 13.29 -28.19 5.06
C GLY A 51 14.40 -27.14 5.26
N ASN A 52 14.07 -25.84 5.31
CA ASN A 52 15.03 -24.77 5.59
C ASN A 52 14.43 -23.72 6.52
N GLU A 53 14.50 -23.99 7.82
CA GLU A 53 13.90 -23.11 8.83
C GLU A 53 14.54 -21.73 8.86
N LYS A 54 15.85 -21.59 8.58
CA LYS A 54 16.51 -20.27 8.55
C LYS A 54 15.86 -19.33 7.52
N TYR A 55 15.64 -19.81 6.30
CA TYR A 55 15.04 -18.97 5.25
C TYR A 55 13.54 -18.82 5.43
N LYS A 56 12.87 -19.85 5.93
CA LYS A 56 11.46 -19.75 6.28
C LYS A 56 11.22 -18.68 7.35
N ASP A 57 12.03 -18.68 8.41
CA ASP A 57 11.94 -17.72 9.51
C ASP A 57 12.17 -16.29 9.00
N LEU A 58 13.24 -16.07 8.22
CA LEU A 58 13.49 -14.78 7.55
C LEU A 58 12.28 -14.31 6.73
N LEU A 59 11.71 -15.18 5.90
CA LEU A 59 10.55 -14.83 5.07
C LEU A 59 9.33 -14.49 5.92
N MET A 60 9.06 -15.26 6.98
CA MET A 60 7.92 -15.04 7.86
C MET A 60 8.06 -13.78 8.72
N ASP A 61 9.27 -13.46 9.18
CA ASP A 61 9.59 -12.25 9.92
C ASP A 61 9.38 -11.02 9.05
N THR A 62 10.00 -10.98 7.86
CA THR A 62 9.83 -9.87 6.91
C THR A 62 8.37 -9.75 6.49
N ALA A 63 7.68 -10.85 6.17
CA ALA A 63 6.26 -10.81 5.82
C ALA A 63 5.38 -10.16 6.91
N THR A 64 5.74 -10.38 8.18
CA THR A 64 5.01 -9.84 9.32
C THR A 64 5.29 -8.34 9.50
N GLU A 65 6.52 -7.90 9.24
CA GLU A 65 6.89 -6.49 9.18
C GLU A 65 6.10 -5.75 8.09
N GLU A 66 5.99 -6.32 6.89
CA GLU A 66 5.27 -5.68 5.78
C GLU A 66 3.78 -5.49 6.04
N LEU A 67 3.15 -6.34 6.86
CA LEU A 67 1.78 -6.10 7.32
C LEU A 67 1.68 -4.83 8.18
N GLY A 68 2.73 -4.50 8.94
CA GLY A 68 2.85 -3.24 9.66
C GLY A 68 3.02 -2.05 8.72
N HIS A 69 3.82 -2.20 7.65
CA HIS A 69 3.94 -1.17 6.61
C HIS A 69 2.61 -0.91 5.89
N VAL A 70 1.86 -1.97 5.54
CA VAL A 70 0.49 -1.85 4.99
C VAL A 70 -0.41 -1.04 5.93
N GLU A 71 -0.40 -1.34 7.24
CA GLU A 71 -1.19 -0.59 8.23
C GLU A 71 -0.77 0.87 8.32
N MET A 72 0.53 1.15 8.34
CA MET A 72 1.07 2.52 8.39
C MET A 72 0.67 3.34 7.16
N ILE A 73 0.78 2.77 5.96
CA ILE A 73 0.46 3.47 4.71
C ILE A 73 -1.06 3.68 4.60
N ALA A 74 -1.87 2.67 4.91
CA ALA A 74 -3.32 2.83 4.92
C ALA A 74 -3.76 3.91 5.93
N THR A 75 -3.13 3.95 7.10
CA THR A 75 -3.37 4.99 8.12
C THR A 75 -2.94 6.38 7.62
N MET A 76 -1.79 6.49 6.95
CA MET A 76 -1.32 7.74 6.37
C MET A 76 -2.30 8.25 5.31
N ILE A 77 -2.77 7.39 4.41
CA ILE A 77 -3.76 7.73 3.38
C ILE A 77 -5.05 8.26 4.02
N ALA A 78 -5.59 7.55 5.02
CA ALA A 78 -6.79 8.01 5.73
C ALA A 78 -6.59 9.39 6.37
N ARG A 79 -5.45 9.62 7.05
CA ARG A 79 -5.12 10.91 7.68
C ARG A 79 -4.85 12.04 6.69
N LEU A 80 -4.39 11.73 5.47
CA LEU A 80 -4.23 12.72 4.41
C LEU A 80 -5.57 13.16 3.81
N LEU A 81 -6.59 12.30 3.95
CA LEU A 81 -7.96 12.54 3.49
C LEU A 81 -8.85 13.12 4.59
N GLU A 82 -8.46 13.03 5.87
CA GLU A 82 -9.11 13.73 7.00
C GLU A 82 -9.13 15.24 6.73
N ASP A 83 -10.29 15.89 6.98
CA ASP A 83 -10.50 17.33 6.81
C ASP A 83 -10.14 17.89 5.41
N ALA A 84 -10.09 17.04 4.38
CA ALA A 84 -9.92 17.48 3.00
C ALA A 84 -11.01 18.54 2.66
N PRO A 85 -10.64 19.74 2.18
CA PRO A 85 -11.51 20.92 2.17
C PRO A 85 -12.91 20.63 1.65
N LEU A 86 -13.91 20.82 2.51
CA LEU A 86 -15.33 20.65 2.16
C LEU A 86 -15.78 21.63 1.07
N ASP A 87 -15.10 22.76 0.86
CA ASP A 87 -15.41 23.72 -0.22
C ASP A 87 -15.12 23.14 -1.62
N GLN A 88 -14.13 22.25 -1.72
CA GLN A 88 -13.88 21.41 -2.88
C GLN A 88 -14.85 20.23 -2.93
N GLN A 89 -15.33 19.73 -1.77
CA GLN A 89 -16.35 18.68 -1.73
C GLN A 89 -17.75 19.14 -2.16
N GLU A 90 -18.18 20.37 -1.83
CA GLU A 90 -19.49 20.92 -2.23
C GLU A 90 -19.50 21.29 -3.72
N LYS A 91 -18.42 21.89 -4.24
CA LYS A 91 -18.25 22.11 -5.70
C LYS A 91 -18.03 20.82 -6.47
N ALA A 92 -17.38 19.82 -5.86
CA ALA A 92 -17.36 18.46 -6.41
C ALA A 92 -18.72 17.77 -6.26
N ALA A 93 -19.57 18.09 -5.29
CA ALA A 93 -20.89 17.47 -5.20
C ALA A 93 -21.86 18.00 -6.27
N GLU A 94 -21.65 19.23 -6.77
CA GLU A 94 -22.38 19.78 -7.92
C GLU A 94 -22.08 19.02 -9.23
N ASP A 95 -20.86 18.49 -9.39
CA ASP A 95 -20.51 17.49 -10.41
C ASP A 95 -19.33 16.63 -9.88
N PRO A 96 -19.62 15.42 -9.31
CA PRO A 96 -18.64 14.54 -8.64
C PRO A 96 -17.50 14.13 -9.54
N VAL A 97 -17.74 14.14 -10.85
CA VAL A 97 -16.78 13.78 -11.86
C VAL A 97 -15.91 14.99 -12.18
N ILE A 98 -16.46 16.20 -12.30
CA ILE A 98 -15.69 17.39 -12.67
C ILE A 98 -14.84 17.94 -11.51
N GLY A 99 -15.32 17.93 -10.25
CA GLY A 99 -14.55 18.42 -9.10
C GLY A 99 -13.37 17.52 -8.72
N SER A 100 -13.53 16.20 -8.88
CA SER A 100 -12.46 15.21 -8.65
C SER A 100 -11.43 15.20 -9.78
N ILE A 101 -11.86 15.43 -11.03
CA ILE A 101 -10.98 15.56 -12.20
C ILE A 101 -10.18 16.87 -12.18
N LEU A 102 -10.76 17.99 -11.71
CA LEU A 102 -10.07 19.29 -11.61
C LEU A 102 -9.17 19.40 -10.37
N GLY A 103 -9.47 18.68 -9.28
CA GLY A 103 -8.69 18.65 -8.04
C GLY A 103 -7.66 17.52 -7.95
N GLY A 104 -7.61 16.62 -8.94
CA GLY A 104 -6.64 15.51 -9.08
C GLY A 104 -6.75 14.38 -8.03
N MET A 105 -7.69 14.48 -7.08
CA MET A 105 -8.02 13.44 -6.10
C MET A 105 -8.47 12.14 -6.80
N ASN A 106 -8.32 10.99 -6.13
CA ASN A 106 -8.92 9.75 -6.63
C ASN A 106 -10.44 9.75 -6.31
N PRO A 107 -11.35 9.69 -7.29
CA PRO A 107 -12.79 9.64 -7.04
C PRO A 107 -13.21 8.46 -6.15
N HIS A 108 -12.48 7.33 -6.20
CA HIS A 108 -12.74 6.18 -5.34
C HIS A 108 -12.54 6.51 -3.85
N HIS A 109 -11.63 7.44 -3.52
CA HIS A 109 -11.43 7.88 -2.14
C HIS A 109 -12.71 8.48 -1.56
N ALA A 110 -13.37 9.38 -2.30
CA ALA A 110 -14.60 10.02 -1.85
C ALA A 110 -15.83 9.09 -1.95
N ILE A 111 -15.99 8.38 -3.06
CA ILE A 111 -17.26 7.70 -3.40
C ILE A 111 -17.32 6.27 -2.84
N VAL A 112 -16.20 5.54 -2.89
CA VAL A 112 -16.19 4.09 -2.62
C VAL A 112 -15.65 3.79 -1.22
N SER A 113 -14.56 4.44 -0.84
CA SER A 113 -13.82 4.08 0.38
C SER A 113 -14.20 4.89 1.62
N GLY A 114 -15.05 5.92 1.48
CA GLY A 114 -15.41 6.81 2.58
C GLY A 114 -14.22 7.55 3.17
N LEU A 115 -13.37 8.13 2.33
CA LEU A 115 -12.11 8.80 2.67
C LEU A 115 -11.04 7.85 3.25
N GLY A 116 -10.97 6.63 2.71
CA GLY A 116 -10.05 5.58 3.15
C GLY A 116 -9.08 5.09 2.08
N ALA A 117 -8.14 4.27 2.50
CA ALA A 117 -7.30 3.52 1.58
C ALA A 117 -8.06 2.31 1.01
N MET A 118 -7.66 1.87 -0.18
CA MET A 118 -8.22 0.70 -0.86
C MET A 118 -7.09 -0.13 -1.47
N PRO A 119 -7.23 -1.45 -1.61
CA PRO A 119 -6.22 -2.31 -2.26
C PRO A 119 -6.23 -2.11 -3.78
N GLU A 120 -5.80 -0.93 -4.22
CA GLU A 120 -5.72 -0.50 -5.62
C GLU A 120 -4.50 0.41 -5.82
N SER A 121 -4.04 0.52 -7.07
CA SER A 121 -2.97 1.44 -7.46
C SER A 121 -3.41 2.91 -7.42
N SER A 122 -2.46 3.83 -7.66
CA SER A 122 -2.74 5.27 -7.77
C SER A 122 -3.68 5.65 -8.92
N THR A 123 -3.88 4.75 -9.89
CA THR A 123 -4.77 4.89 -11.03
C THR A 123 -6.08 4.11 -10.88
N GLY A 124 -6.31 3.47 -9.73
CA GLY A 124 -7.53 2.71 -9.45
C GLY A 124 -7.55 1.30 -10.03
N VAL A 125 -6.39 0.73 -10.39
CA VAL A 125 -6.30 -0.68 -10.80
C VAL A 125 -6.35 -1.54 -9.54
N PRO A 126 -7.33 -2.46 -9.38
CA PRO A 126 -7.39 -3.32 -8.21
C PRO A 126 -6.13 -4.18 -8.06
N TRP A 127 -5.63 -4.30 -6.84
CA TRP A 127 -4.51 -5.18 -6.54
C TRP A 127 -4.86 -6.62 -6.92
N SER A 128 -3.90 -7.31 -7.53
CA SER A 128 -4.08 -8.68 -7.99
C SER A 128 -3.01 -9.59 -7.42
N GLY A 129 -3.40 -10.80 -7.02
CA GLY A 129 -2.47 -11.86 -6.67
C GLY A 129 -1.53 -12.24 -7.81
N GLY A 130 -1.79 -11.81 -9.06
CA GLY A 130 -0.85 -11.95 -10.17
C GLY A 130 0.46 -11.16 -10.01
N TYR A 131 0.56 -10.27 -9.03
CA TYR A 131 1.78 -9.49 -8.77
C TYR A 131 2.84 -10.24 -7.95
N ILE A 132 2.48 -11.32 -7.26
CA ILE A 132 3.41 -12.03 -6.38
C ILE A 132 4.14 -13.15 -7.10
N VAL A 133 5.37 -13.42 -6.68
CA VAL A 133 6.17 -14.57 -7.11
C VAL A 133 6.42 -15.47 -5.91
N ALA A 134 5.87 -16.68 -5.91
CA ALA A 134 6.14 -17.70 -4.89
C ALA A 134 6.31 -19.06 -5.57
N SER A 135 7.47 -19.27 -6.21
CA SER A 135 7.71 -20.42 -7.08
C SER A 135 8.05 -21.71 -6.33
N GLY A 136 8.45 -21.60 -5.06
CA GLY A 136 8.97 -22.72 -4.27
C GLY A 136 10.46 -22.99 -4.51
N ASN A 137 11.09 -22.27 -5.45
CA ASN A 137 12.54 -22.25 -5.61
C ASN A 137 13.11 -21.03 -4.86
N LEU A 138 13.72 -21.26 -3.71
CA LEU A 138 14.23 -20.20 -2.84
C LEU A 138 15.20 -19.24 -3.55
N LEU A 139 16.05 -19.72 -4.46
CA LEU A 139 16.98 -18.84 -5.17
C LEU A 139 16.24 -17.90 -6.13
N ALA A 140 15.24 -18.40 -6.84
CA ALA A 140 14.42 -17.57 -7.72
C ALA A 140 13.57 -16.59 -6.89
N ASP A 141 12.96 -17.07 -5.82
CA ASP A 141 12.10 -16.30 -4.93
C ASP A 141 12.90 -15.17 -4.24
N PHE A 142 14.10 -15.43 -3.72
CA PHE A 142 14.95 -14.37 -3.15
C PHE A 142 15.40 -13.31 -4.16
N ARG A 143 15.60 -13.69 -5.44
CA ARG A 143 15.88 -12.70 -6.50
C ARG A 143 14.65 -11.85 -6.80
N ALA A 144 13.45 -12.44 -6.78
CA ALA A 144 12.20 -11.71 -6.91
C ALA A 144 11.99 -10.75 -5.74
N ASN A 145 12.31 -11.17 -4.51
CA ASN A 145 12.25 -10.34 -3.30
C ASN A 145 13.19 -9.15 -3.39
N LEU A 146 14.46 -9.37 -3.73
CA LEU A 146 15.42 -8.28 -3.93
C LEU A 146 14.93 -7.25 -4.96
N ASN A 147 14.34 -7.71 -6.06
CA ASN A 147 13.75 -6.84 -7.06
C ASN A 147 12.54 -6.06 -6.49
N ALA A 148 11.63 -6.73 -5.78
CA ALA A 148 10.46 -6.09 -5.18
C ALA A 148 10.87 -4.95 -4.22
N GLU A 149 11.82 -5.21 -3.32
CA GLU A 149 12.38 -4.19 -2.41
C GLU A 149 13.03 -3.03 -3.14
N SER A 150 13.87 -3.33 -4.14
CA SER A 150 14.58 -2.31 -4.93
C SER A 150 13.60 -1.39 -5.67
N GLN A 151 12.53 -1.98 -6.19
CA GLN A 151 11.45 -1.25 -6.84
C GLN A 151 10.65 -0.42 -5.82
N GLY A 152 10.38 -0.97 -4.62
CA GLY A 152 9.71 -0.30 -3.49
C GLY A 152 10.39 1.02 -3.14
N VAL A 153 11.69 0.95 -2.87
CA VAL A 153 12.52 2.11 -2.54
C VAL A 153 12.46 3.18 -3.64
N CYS A 154 12.56 2.79 -4.91
CA CYS A 154 12.51 3.73 -6.03
C CYS A 154 11.19 4.53 -6.07
N ARG A 155 10.05 3.86 -5.84
CA ARG A 155 8.73 4.52 -5.82
C ARG A 155 8.53 5.39 -4.60
N SER A 156 8.97 4.96 -3.41
CA SER A 156 8.90 5.81 -2.22
C SER A 156 9.62 7.13 -2.43
N HIS A 157 10.78 7.11 -3.10
CA HIS A 157 11.50 8.32 -3.48
C HIS A 157 10.79 9.13 -4.58
N ALA A 158 10.10 8.48 -5.53
CA ALA A 158 9.34 9.15 -6.57
C ALA A 158 8.06 9.82 -6.04
N CYS A 159 7.41 9.21 -5.04
CA CYS A 159 6.20 9.73 -4.40
C CYS A 159 6.50 11.02 -3.62
N LEU A 160 7.67 11.10 -2.98
CA LEU A 160 8.16 12.26 -2.22
C LEU A 160 8.55 13.48 -3.09
N LYS A 161 8.53 13.36 -4.42
CA LYS A 161 8.77 14.46 -5.36
C LYS A 161 7.47 14.98 -5.96
#